data_AF-A0A0R2JVH0-F1
#
_entry.id   AF-A0A0R2JVH0-F1
#
_cell.length_a   1.000
_cell.length_b   1.000
_cell.length_c   1.000
_cell.angle_alpha   90.00
_cell.angle_beta   90.00
_cell.angle_gamma   90.00
#
_symmetry.space_group_name_H-M   'P 1'
#
loop_
_entity.id
_entity.type
_entity.pdbx_description
1 polymer ?
#
loop_
_entity_poly.entity_id
_entity_poly.type
_entity_poly.pdbx_seq_one_letter_code
_entity_poly.pdbx_strand_id
1 'polypeptide(L)'
;MKTAPFCYFIIFLVASSNEKFYLEGTILMEQDVSKGHDGQQTTEPKEGANGIKRSLKTRHVSMIALGGSIGTGLFVASGSAISTAGPGGALLAYAGIGLMVYFLMTSLGEMATYLPVTGSFATYARRFVDPAMGFAMGWNYWFNWAITLAVDISTVGLVFKFWFPHVPSWTFSLVVLVLIFIINALSVNSFGEAEYWMALIKVVTVIVFLVIGFLTIFGIMDGHAAYLDNFVYKKAPFVGGIPSILSVFVVAGFSFQGTELIGITAGESENPGESIPKAVKQVFWRIILFYILSIFVIAALIPYTSPNLLGSDAADVTISPFTLVFRRAGLAAAAGVMNAVILTSVLSAANSGMYASTRMLFSLGVSGNAPKIFKRVNTRGIPMPALIGTAAVGLITFSTSIFGDHIYNFLVSASGLSGFIAWVGIALSHYRFRRAFKAQGHDLSELQYHAKWFPLGPILALVLCILVIIGQDLHSFADFDWQAILFSYMSVPLFLVLYIYYKVKHKTKLIPLEEVDLTPHDMNAEKKAKKA
;
A
#
# COMPACT_ATOMS: atom_id res chain seq x y z
N MET A 1 -30.19 -8.15 24.08
CA MET A 1 -29.64 -7.50 25.29
C MET A 1 -28.80 -8.53 26.05
N LYS A 2 -27.59 -8.17 26.51
CA LYS A 2 -26.45 -9.01 26.96
C LYS A 2 -25.39 -9.33 25.87
N THR A 3 -24.69 -8.30 25.38
CA THR A 3 -23.45 -8.41 24.59
C THR A 3 -22.24 -7.74 25.27
N ALA A 4 -22.36 -7.36 26.55
CA ALA A 4 -21.29 -6.69 27.28
C ALA A 4 -20.12 -7.58 27.81
N PRO A 5 -20.24 -8.92 28.04
CA PRO A 5 -19.14 -9.66 28.69
C PRO A 5 -18.04 -10.13 27.73
N PHE A 6 -18.24 -10.11 26.41
CA PHE A 6 -17.26 -10.66 25.46
C PHE A 6 -16.11 -9.69 25.12
N CYS A 7 -16.36 -8.37 25.15
CA CYS A 7 -15.30 -7.36 24.98
C CYS A 7 -14.27 -7.39 26.12
N TYR A 8 -14.71 -7.70 27.35
CA TYR A 8 -13.79 -7.88 28.48
C TYR A 8 -12.95 -9.16 28.37
N PHE A 9 -13.49 -10.22 27.76
CA PHE A 9 -12.78 -11.50 27.59
C PHE A 9 -11.62 -11.42 26.59
N ILE A 10 -11.77 -10.63 25.51
CA ILE A 10 -10.70 -10.39 24.53
C ILE A 10 -9.60 -9.50 25.13
N ILE A 11 -9.95 -8.46 25.90
CA ILE A 11 -8.97 -7.62 26.59
C ILE A 11 -8.18 -8.45 27.63
N PHE A 12 -8.85 -9.39 28.31
CA PHE A 12 -8.22 -10.26 29.32
C PHE A 12 -7.31 -11.35 28.72
N LEU A 13 -7.67 -11.95 27.58
CA LEU A 13 -6.83 -12.92 26.86
C LEU A 13 -5.60 -12.27 26.21
N VAL A 14 -5.73 -11.03 25.72
CA VAL A 14 -4.61 -10.25 25.18
C VAL A 14 -3.70 -9.74 26.29
N ALA A 15 -4.20 -9.47 27.50
CA ALA A 15 -3.37 -9.11 28.65
C ALA A 15 -2.65 -10.33 29.26
N SER A 16 -3.33 -11.46 29.40
CA SER A 16 -2.80 -12.66 30.11
C SER A 16 -1.78 -13.48 29.29
N SER A 17 -1.89 -13.52 27.96
CA SER A 17 -0.90 -14.22 27.11
C SER A 17 0.39 -13.41 26.90
N ASN A 18 0.32 -12.10 27.14
CA ASN A 18 1.41 -11.17 26.93
C ASN A 18 2.45 -11.23 28.06
N GLU A 19 2.07 -11.32 29.33
CA GLU A 19 3.03 -11.26 30.45
C GLU A 19 4.09 -12.38 30.44
N LYS A 20 3.72 -13.62 30.09
CA LYS A 20 4.68 -14.73 30.02
C LYS A 20 5.60 -14.67 28.80
N PHE A 21 5.10 -14.20 27.66
CA PHE A 21 5.93 -14.04 26.45
C PHE A 21 6.85 -12.81 26.54
N TYR A 22 6.44 -11.74 27.24
CA TYR A 22 7.30 -10.59 27.55
C TYR A 22 8.44 -10.96 28.50
N LEU A 23 8.20 -11.81 29.51
CA LEU A 23 9.24 -12.21 30.47
C LEU A 23 10.31 -13.12 29.81
N GLU A 24 9.92 -14.14 29.04
CA GLU A 24 10.89 -15.01 28.36
C GLU A 24 11.62 -14.32 27.18
N GLY A 25 10.93 -13.46 26.44
CA GLY A 25 11.54 -12.67 25.35
C GLY A 25 12.53 -11.61 25.84
N THR A 26 12.32 -11.05 27.04
CA THR A 26 13.23 -10.07 27.64
C THR A 26 14.49 -10.75 28.19
N ILE A 27 14.35 -11.92 28.82
CA ILE A 27 15.48 -12.68 29.40
C ILE A 27 16.44 -13.20 28.31
N LEU A 28 15.93 -13.57 27.12
CA LEU A 28 16.77 -14.00 25.99
C LEU A 28 17.39 -12.82 25.22
N MET A 29 16.82 -11.62 25.28
CA MET A 29 17.43 -10.41 24.68
C MET A 29 18.52 -9.80 25.57
N GLU A 30 18.48 -10.02 26.89
CA GLU A 30 19.42 -9.39 27.83
C GLU A 30 20.77 -10.10 27.90
N GLN A 31 20.84 -11.39 27.53
CA GLN A 31 22.11 -12.13 27.50
C GLN A 31 23.03 -11.77 26.32
N ASP A 32 22.49 -11.25 25.21
CA ASP A 32 23.28 -10.84 24.03
C ASP A 32 23.74 -9.36 24.06
N VAL A 33 23.41 -8.60 25.12
CA VAL A 33 23.71 -7.15 25.23
C VAL A 33 24.81 -6.82 26.26
N SER A 34 25.36 -7.80 26.99
CA SER A 34 26.27 -7.53 28.12
C SER A 34 27.77 -7.39 27.81
N LYS A 35 28.18 -6.94 26.62
CA LYS A 35 29.59 -6.48 26.40
C LYS A 35 29.67 -5.21 25.54
N GLY A 36 29.66 -4.06 26.22
CA GLY A 36 29.98 -2.75 25.65
C GLY A 36 29.43 -1.59 26.49
N HIS A 37 30.01 -1.34 27.65
CA HIS A 37 29.72 -0.16 28.48
C HIS A 37 30.53 1.04 27.96
N ASP A 38 29.85 2.09 27.46
CA ASP A 38 29.93 3.47 28.00
C ASP A 38 29.24 4.50 27.07
N GLY A 39 28.36 5.32 27.65
CA GLY A 39 27.86 6.57 27.06
C GLY A 39 26.41 6.53 26.54
N GLN A 40 25.43 6.61 27.44
CA GLN A 40 24.04 6.97 27.09
C GLN A 40 23.99 8.43 26.59
N GLN A 41 24.02 8.62 25.27
CA GLN A 41 23.45 9.80 24.62
C GLN A 41 21.98 9.51 24.33
N THR A 42 21.07 10.26 24.94
CA THR A 42 19.70 10.42 24.47
C THR A 42 19.75 10.85 23.00
N THR A 43 19.40 9.96 22.08
CA THR A 43 19.39 10.25 20.64
C THR A 43 18.27 11.23 20.34
N GLU A 44 18.59 12.52 20.24
CA GLU A 44 17.68 13.49 19.65
C GLU A 44 17.28 13.03 18.23
N PRO A 45 16.00 13.22 17.82
CA PRO A 45 15.58 12.91 16.47
C PRO A 45 16.47 13.63 15.47
N LYS A 46 17.11 12.89 14.56
CA LYS A 46 17.92 13.51 13.50
C LYS A 46 16.99 14.38 12.65
N GLU A 47 17.34 15.65 12.50
CA GLU A 47 16.67 16.52 11.53
C GLU A 47 16.89 15.94 10.13
N GLY A 48 15.79 15.68 9.42
CA GLY A 48 15.78 15.35 8.00
C GLY A 48 15.67 16.63 7.16
N ALA A 49 15.85 16.47 5.85
CA ALA A 49 15.79 17.60 4.92
C ALA A 49 14.47 18.37 5.05
N ASN A 50 14.55 19.70 5.00
CA ASN A 50 13.40 20.61 5.04
C ASN A 50 12.59 20.57 6.35
N GLY A 51 13.22 20.26 7.49
CA GLY A 51 12.62 20.35 8.83
C GLY A 51 11.68 19.18 9.20
N ILE A 52 11.69 18.11 8.41
CA ILE A 52 11.02 16.85 8.72
C ILE A 52 11.87 16.05 9.72
N LYS A 53 11.26 15.38 10.70
CA LYS A 53 12.00 14.56 11.67
C LYS A 53 12.15 13.13 11.17
N ARG A 54 13.35 12.56 11.33
CA ARG A 54 13.62 11.14 11.08
C ARG A 54 13.50 10.35 12.37
N SER A 55 12.32 9.83 12.65
CA SER A 55 12.03 9.07 13.87
C SER A 55 11.27 7.77 13.64
N LEU A 56 11.03 7.37 12.38
CA LEU A 56 10.52 6.03 12.09
C LEU A 56 11.63 4.99 12.30
N LYS A 57 11.38 4.11 13.27
CA LYS A 57 12.25 2.98 13.59
C LYS A 57 12.16 1.91 12.52
N THR A 58 13.17 1.04 12.44
CA THR A 58 13.18 -0.09 11.50
C THR A 58 11.94 -0.98 11.62
N ARG A 59 11.41 -1.19 12.84
CA ARG A 59 10.16 -1.95 13.06
C ARG A 59 8.94 -1.26 12.46
N HIS A 60 8.88 0.07 12.52
CA HIS A 60 7.79 0.83 11.91
C HIS A 60 7.85 0.71 10.40
N VAL A 61 9.01 0.95 9.79
CA VAL A 61 9.18 0.85 8.33
C VAL A 61 8.84 -0.56 7.82
N SER A 62 9.26 -1.60 8.54
CA SER A 62 8.95 -3.00 8.22
C SER A 62 7.44 -3.29 8.31
N MET A 63 6.78 -2.85 9.39
CA MET A 63 5.34 -3.09 9.56
C MET A 63 4.48 -2.22 8.65
N ILE A 64 4.90 -0.99 8.32
CA ILE A 64 4.25 -0.16 7.30
C ILE A 64 4.35 -0.86 5.94
N ALA A 65 5.50 -1.43 5.61
CA ALA A 65 5.65 -2.23 4.40
C ALA A 65 4.67 -3.42 4.41
N LEU A 66 4.65 -4.21 5.48
CA LEU A 66 3.78 -5.40 5.57
C LEU A 66 2.29 -4.99 5.52
N GLY A 67 1.89 -4.08 6.41
CA GLY A 67 0.52 -3.61 6.58
C GLY A 67 -0.03 -2.87 5.37
N GLY A 68 0.79 -2.04 4.71
CA GLY A 68 0.37 -1.25 3.55
C GLY A 68 -0.02 -2.09 2.34
N SER A 69 0.46 -3.34 2.27
CA SER A 69 0.03 -4.30 1.24
C SER A 69 -1.20 -5.12 1.64
N ILE A 70 -1.48 -5.28 2.93
CA ILE A 70 -2.60 -6.11 3.38
C ILE A 70 -3.82 -5.21 3.60
N GLY A 71 -4.76 -5.27 2.67
CA GLY A 71 -5.97 -4.46 2.68
C GLY A 71 -7.21 -5.20 2.21
N THR A 72 -8.26 -4.43 1.89
CA THR A 72 -9.53 -4.92 1.32
C THR A 72 -9.33 -5.69 0.02
N GLY A 73 -8.29 -5.38 -0.76
CA GLY A 73 -7.92 -6.14 -1.95
C GLY A 73 -7.69 -7.63 -1.67
N LEU A 74 -6.99 -7.96 -0.58
CA LEU A 74 -6.78 -9.35 -0.19
C LEU A 74 -8.04 -9.96 0.43
N PHE A 75 -8.66 -9.27 1.38
CA PHE A 75 -9.75 -9.85 2.18
C PHE A 75 -11.09 -9.90 1.45
N VAL A 76 -11.33 -9.04 0.47
CA VAL A 76 -12.63 -8.92 -0.22
C VAL A 76 -12.47 -9.19 -1.70
N ALA A 77 -11.53 -8.48 -2.37
CA ALA A 77 -11.42 -8.55 -3.83
C ALA A 77 -10.86 -9.88 -4.36
N SER A 78 -10.19 -10.67 -3.51
CA SER A 78 -9.72 -12.03 -3.86
C SER A 78 -10.85 -12.96 -4.28
N GLY A 79 -12.06 -12.78 -3.75
CA GLY A 79 -13.23 -13.60 -4.12
C GLY A 79 -13.65 -13.36 -5.57
N SER A 80 -13.73 -12.09 -5.96
CA SER A 80 -13.99 -11.68 -7.35
C SER A 80 -12.90 -12.20 -8.30
N ALA A 81 -11.62 -12.06 -7.94
CA ALA A 81 -10.51 -12.58 -8.74
C ALA A 81 -10.63 -14.09 -9.03
N ILE A 82 -10.94 -14.89 -8.00
CA ILE A 82 -11.13 -16.34 -8.14
C ILE A 82 -12.39 -16.65 -8.95
N SER A 83 -13.49 -15.94 -8.72
CA SER A 83 -14.74 -16.13 -9.47
C SER A 83 -14.59 -15.83 -10.96
N THR A 84 -13.80 -14.81 -11.32
CA THR A 84 -13.63 -14.35 -12.70
C THR A 84 -12.64 -15.22 -13.48
N ALA A 85 -11.43 -15.44 -12.96
CA ALA A 85 -10.36 -16.12 -13.68
C ALA A 85 -10.21 -17.62 -13.31
N GLY A 86 -10.96 -18.08 -12.32
CA GLY A 86 -10.79 -19.41 -11.75
C GLY A 86 -9.58 -19.51 -10.83
N PRO A 87 -9.37 -20.69 -10.21
CA PRO A 87 -8.38 -20.87 -9.16
C PRO A 87 -6.93 -20.74 -9.67
N GLY A 88 -6.61 -21.32 -10.83
CA GLY A 88 -5.28 -21.19 -11.44
C GLY A 88 -5.08 -19.83 -12.11
N GLY A 89 -6.13 -19.28 -12.73
CA GLY A 89 -6.07 -17.95 -13.34
C GLY A 89 -5.82 -16.84 -12.32
N ALA A 90 -6.48 -16.88 -11.17
CA ALA A 90 -6.25 -15.94 -10.07
C ALA A 90 -4.83 -16.07 -9.51
N LEU A 91 -4.33 -17.29 -9.29
CA LEU A 91 -2.94 -17.50 -8.83
C LEU A 91 -1.92 -16.96 -9.83
N LEU A 92 -2.11 -17.21 -11.12
CA LEU A 92 -1.23 -16.70 -12.16
C LEU A 92 -1.23 -15.17 -12.22
N ALA A 93 -2.40 -14.54 -12.07
CA ALA A 93 -2.53 -13.09 -12.03
C ALA A 93 -1.80 -12.48 -10.82
N TYR A 94 -2.02 -12.99 -9.62
CA TYR A 94 -1.35 -12.49 -8.42
C TYR A 94 0.15 -12.82 -8.42
N ALA A 95 0.59 -13.92 -9.04
CA ALA A 95 2.01 -14.21 -9.24
C ALA A 95 2.67 -13.22 -10.22
N GLY A 96 2.01 -12.92 -11.35
CA GLY A 96 2.50 -11.96 -12.33
C GLY A 96 2.62 -10.54 -11.77
N ILE A 97 1.59 -10.08 -11.07
CA ILE A 97 1.62 -8.77 -10.38
C ILE A 97 2.58 -8.79 -9.20
N GLY A 98 2.65 -9.87 -8.43
CA GLY A 98 3.61 -10.03 -7.34
C GLY A 98 5.06 -9.91 -7.85
N LEU A 99 5.36 -10.53 -8.99
CA LEU A 99 6.66 -10.40 -9.65
C LEU A 99 6.96 -8.97 -10.09
N MET A 100 5.98 -8.28 -10.69
CA MET A 100 6.08 -6.86 -11.04
C MET A 100 6.40 -6.00 -9.80
N VAL A 101 5.63 -6.18 -8.72
CA VAL A 101 5.80 -5.44 -7.46
C VAL A 101 7.15 -5.74 -6.82
N TYR A 102 7.62 -6.98 -6.85
CA TYR A 102 8.96 -7.33 -6.37
C TYR A 102 10.05 -6.53 -7.11
N PHE A 103 9.98 -6.45 -8.44
CA PHE A 103 10.93 -5.65 -9.21
C PHE A 103 10.80 -4.14 -8.94
N LEU A 104 9.59 -3.63 -8.76
CA LEU A 104 9.37 -2.24 -8.37
C LEU A 104 9.95 -1.91 -7.00
N MET A 105 9.76 -2.79 -6.01
CA MET A 105 10.24 -2.56 -4.65
C MET A 105 11.75 -2.67 -4.54
N THR A 106 12.38 -3.58 -5.30
CA THR A 106 13.84 -3.63 -5.38
C THR A 106 14.42 -2.39 -6.09
N SER A 107 13.77 -1.92 -7.15
CA SER A 107 14.12 -0.68 -7.86
C SER A 107 13.99 0.55 -6.94
N LEU A 108 12.87 0.65 -6.24
CA LEU A 108 12.60 1.72 -5.28
C LEU A 108 13.56 1.67 -4.09
N GLY A 109 13.88 0.48 -3.59
CA GLY A 109 14.81 0.28 -2.48
C GLY A 109 16.20 0.83 -2.77
N GLU A 110 16.71 0.56 -3.96
CA GLU A 110 18.01 1.10 -4.39
C GLU A 110 18.01 2.63 -4.42
N MET A 111 17.03 3.26 -5.05
CA MET A 111 16.93 4.73 -5.09
C MET A 111 16.67 5.34 -3.71
N ALA A 112 15.86 4.70 -2.87
CA ALA A 112 15.48 5.21 -1.55
C ALA A 112 16.59 5.05 -0.49
N THR A 113 17.50 4.08 -0.66
CA THR A 113 18.73 4.02 0.15
C THR A 113 19.75 5.06 -0.30
N TYR A 114 19.85 5.32 -1.61
CA TYR A 114 20.77 6.31 -2.16
C TYR A 114 20.35 7.76 -1.87
N LEU A 115 19.06 8.06 -2.05
CA LEU A 115 18.49 9.40 -1.87
C LEU A 115 17.23 9.32 -0.99
N PRO A 116 17.36 9.19 0.35
CA PRO A 116 16.23 9.03 1.26
C PRO A 116 15.47 10.35 1.47
N VAL A 117 14.52 10.63 0.58
CA VAL A 117 13.70 11.85 0.58
C VAL A 117 12.20 11.53 0.63
N THR A 118 11.44 12.36 1.35
CA THR A 118 9.98 12.20 1.52
C THR A 118 9.20 12.17 0.20
N GLY A 119 9.67 12.92 -0.80
CA GLY A 119 9.05 12.94 -2.14
C GLY A 119 9.24 11.67 -2.96
N SER A 120 10.16 10.78 -2.54
CA SER A 120 10.36 9.46 -3.12
C SER A 120 10.39 9.51 -4.67
N PHE A 121 9.62 8.65 -5.32
CA PHE A 121 9.55 8.51 -6.77
C PHE A 121 9.13 9.79 -7.51
N ALA A 122 8.35 10.70 -6.93
CA ALA A 122 8.07 11.99 -7.56
C ALA A 122 9.35 12.83 -7.66
N THR A 123 10.19 12.81 -6.61
CA THR A 123 11.51 13.44 -6.63
C THR A 123 12.47 12.70 -7.56
N TYR A 124 12.48 11.36 -7.55
CA TYR A 124 13.34 10.58 -8.44
C TYR A 124 13.02 10.83 -9.92
N ALA A 125 11.75 10.88 -10.30
CA ALA A 125 11.37 11.22 -11.67
C ALA A 125 11.73 12.66 -12.05
N ARG A 126 11.55 13.61 -11.13
CA ARG A 126 11.97 14.99 -11.34
C ARG A 126 13.47 15.08 -11.64
N ARG A 127 14.29 14.31 -10.90
CA ARG A 127 15.75 14.44 -10.88
C ARG A 127 16.46 13.56 -11.92
N PHE A 128 15.92 12.38 -12.18
CA PHE A 128 16.56 11.37 -13.05
C PHE A 128 15.91 11.26 -14.43
N VAL A 129 14.71 11.82 -14.63
CA VAL A 129 13.94 11.72 -15.88
C VAL A 129 13.69 13.10 -16.49
N ASP A 130 12.70 13.83 -15.99
CA ASP A 130 12.24 15.12 -16.53
C ASP A 130 11.48 15.85 -15.41
N PRO A 131 11.72 17.15 -15.17
CA PRO A 131 10.97 17.90 -14.15
C PRO A 131 9.44 17.86 -14.33
N ALA A 132 8.94 17.76 -15.57
CA ALA A 132 7.51 17.58 -15.86
C ALA A 132 6.99 16.22 -15.40
N MET A 133 7.80 15.17 -15.51
CA MET A 133 7.44 13.82 -15.04
C MET A 133 7.25 13.82 -13.53
N GLY A 134 8.18 14.44 -12.78
CA GLY A 134 8.06 14.57 -11.33
C GLY A 134 6.85 15.40 -10.88
N PHE A 135 6.53 16.48 -11.61
CA PHE A 135 5.31 17.26 -11.37
C PHE A 135 4.04 16.41 -11.53
N ALA A 136 3.89 15.77 -12.69
CA ALA A 136 2.71 14.97 -13.01
C ALA A 136 2.56 13.77 -12.06
N MET A 137 3.67 13.09 -11.74
CA MET A 137 3.67 11.96 -10.80
C MET A 137 3.30 12.37 -9.39
N GLY A 138 3.82 13.50 -8.89
CA GLY A 138 3.49 13.97 -7.55
C GLY A 138 2.01 14.32 -7.41
N TRP A 139 1.44 15.04 -8.39
CA TRP A 139 0.01 15.37 -8.39
C TRP A 139 -0.88 14.14 -8.60
N ASN A 140 -0.52 13.23 -9.51
CA ASN A 140 -1.24 11.96 -9.72
C ASN A 140 -1.26 11.10 -8.45
N TYR A 141 -0.13 10.98 -7.76
CA TYR A 141 -0.05 10.16 -6.55
C TYR A 141 -0.75 10.82 -5.36
N TRP A 142 -0.63 12.15 -5.20
CA TRP A 142 -1.41 12.87 -4.20
C TRP A 142 -2.91 12.74 -4.43
N PHE A 143 -3.36 12.93 -5.68
CA PHE A 143 -4.75 12.79 -6.08
C PHE A 143 -5.26 11.38 -5.77
N ASN A 144 -4.53 10.33 -6.19
CA ASN A 144 -4.88 8.94 -5.90
C ASN A 144 -5.21 8.75 -4.42
N TRP A 145 -4.25 9.01 -3.54
CA TRP A 145 -4.41 8.76 -2.11
C TRP A 145 -5.41 9.69 -1.42
N ALA A 146 -5.60 10.91 -1.92
CA ALA A 146 -6.64 11.81 -1.43
C ALA A 146 -8.05 11.30 -1.74
N ILE A 147 -8.25 10.70 -2.92
CA ILE A 147 -9.53 10.06 -3.28
C ILE A 147 -9.68 8.71 -2.57
N THR A 148 -8.64 7.88 -2.52
CA THR A 148 -8.68 6.59 -1.80
C THR A 148 -9.03 6.77 -0.33
N LEU A 149 -8.55 7.84 0.31
CA LEU A 149 -8.96 8.18 1.68
C LEU A 149 -10.49 8.29 1.82
N ALA A 150 -11.16 8.94 0.85
CA ALA A 150 -12.62 9.05 0.86
C ALA A 150 -13.30 7.68 0.69
N VAL A 151 -12.75 6.84 -0.21
CA VAL A 151 -13.23 5.46 -0.42
C VAL A 151 -13.09 4.62 0.85
N ASP A 152 -11.95 4.71 1.52
CA ASP A 152 -11.67 3.92 2.72
C ASP A 152 -12.57 4.35 3.88
N ILE A 153 -12.75 5.65 4.14
CA ILE A 153 -13.66 6.10 5.21
C ILE A 153 -15.13 5.79 4.90
N SER A 154 -15.54 5.81 3.62
CA SER A 154 -16.85 5.29 3.20
C SER A 154 -16.99 3.80 3.52
N THR A 155 -15.96 3.01 3.21
CA THR A 155 -15.92 1.57 3.48
C THR A 155 -16.00 1.27 4.97
N VAL A 156 -15.33 2.04 5.82
CA VAL A 156 -15.48 1.97 7.28
C VAL A 156 -16.95 2.08 7.70
N GLY A 157 -17.67 3.07 7.16
CA GLY A 157 -19.08 3.28 7.45
C GLY A 157 -19.96 2.10 7.03
N LEU A 158 -19.61 1.40 5.95
CA LEU A 158 -20.29 0.18 5.51
C LEU A 158 -19.98 -1.01 6.42
N VAL A 159 -18.71 -1.21 6.79
CA VAL A 159 -18.31 -2.30 7.69
C VAL A 159 -18.96 -2.16 9.07
N PHE A 160 -19.11 -0.93 9.58
CA PHE A 160 -19.78 -0.68 10.86
C PHE A 160 -21.28 -1.04 10.87
N LYS A 161 -21.95 -1.07 9.71
CA LYS A 161 -23.35 -1.52 9.63
C LYS A 161 -23.54 -2.97 10.11
N PHE A 162 -22.48 -3.79 10.08
CA PHE A 162 -22.52 -5.14 10.64
C PHE A 162 -22.90 -5.15 12.13
N TRP A 163 -22.38 -4.21 12.92
CA TRP A 163 -22.71 -4.10 14.35
C TRP A 163 -23.78 -3.06 14.66
N PHE A 164 -23.85 -1.99 13.86
CA PHE A 164 -24.75 -0.85 14.09
C PHE A 164 -25.59 -0.52 12.83
N PRO A 165 -26.50 -1.41 12.42
CA PRO A 165 -27.24 -1.27 11.16
C PRO A 165 -28.18 -0.05 11.12
N HIS A 166 -28.59 0.47 12.28
CA HIS A 166 -29.50 1.61 12.38
C HIS A 166 -28.78 2.97 12.45
N VAL A 167 -27.45 2.98 12.58
CA VAL A 167 -26.68 4.22 12.63
C VAL A 167 -26.27 4.58 11.20
N PRO A 168 -26.49 5.83 10.75
CA PRO A 168 -26.05 6.25 9.41
C PRO A 168 -24.54 6.06 9.23
N SER A 169 -24.14 5.37 8.15
CA SER A 169 -22.73 5.01 7.86
C SER A 169 -21.78 6.21 7.90
N TRP A 170 -22.25 7.39 7.46
CA TRP A 170 -21.43 8.60 7.43
C TRP A 170 -20.93 9.04 8.81
N THR A 171 -21.65 8.67 9.88
CA THR A 171 -21.27 8.98 11.26
C THR A 171 -19.92 8.37 11.59
N PHE A 172 -19.75 7.08 11.31
CA PHE A 172 -18.50 6.37 11.57
C PHE A 172 -17.38 6.82 10.64
N SER A 173 -17.69 7.12 9.38
CA SER A 173 -16.74 7.68 8.41
C SER A 173 -16.12 8.99 8.90
N LEU A 174 -16.94 9.93 9.42
CA LEU A 174 -16.45 11.20 9.96
C LEU A 174 -15.62 11.02 11.23
N VAL A 175 -16.08 10.18 12.17
CA VAL A 175 -15.33 9.89 13.40
C VAL A 175 -13.94 9.34 13.07
N VAL A 176 -13.86 8.42 12.12
CA VAL A 176 -12.60 7.83 11.69
C VAL A 176 -11.71 8.82 10.95
N LEU A 177 -12.28 9.67 10.08
CA LEU A 177 -11.50 10.72 9.43
C LEU A 177 -10.85 11.66 10.46
N VAL A 178 -11.60 12.07 11.49
CA VAL A 178 -11.08 12.89 12.59
C VAL A 178 -9.98 12.14 13.36
N LEU A 179 -10.18 10.86 13.67
CA LEU A 179 -9.18 10.03 14.35
C LEU A 179 -7.87 9.95 13.54
N ILE A 180 -7.97 9.66 12.24
CA ILE A 180 -6.82 9.56 11.32
C ILE A 180 -6.10 10.90 11.22
N PHE A 181 -6.86 11.99 11.11
CA PHE A 181 -6.30 13.34 11.10
C PHE A 181 -5.50 13.62 12.38
N ILE A 182 -6.06 13.29 13.56
CA ILE A 182 -5.38 13.46 14.85
C ILE A 182 -4.10 12.64 14.90
N ILE A 183 -4.14 11.35 14.53
CA ILE A 183 -2.96 10.47 14.51
C ILE A 183 -1.83 11.08 13.67
N ASN A 184 -2.16 11.60 12.48
CA ASN A 184 -1.19 12.23 11.58
C ASN A 184 -0.75 13.63 12.03
N ALA A 185 -1.56 14.33 12.81
CA ALA A 185 -1.27 15.66 13.34
C ALA A 185 -0.37 15.63 14.59
N LEU A 186 -0.35 14.51 15.33
CA LEU A 186 0.38 14.36 16.59
C LEU A 186 1.89 14.24 16.37
N SER A 187 2.33 13.17 15.73
CA SER A 187 3.73 12.91 15.39
C SER A 187 3.85 11.79 14.36
N VAL A 188 4.97 11.71 13.64
CA VAL A 188 5.26 10.56 12.76
C VAL A 188 5.40 9.25 13.57
N ASN A 189 5.83 9.31 14.82
CA ASN A 189 5.89 8.13 15.69
C ASN A 189 4.49 7.62 16.01
N SER A 190 3.52 8.50 16.24
CA SER A 190 2.12 8.13 16.46
C SER A 190 1.56 7.40 15.24
N PHE A 191 1.86 7.88 14.03
CA PHE A 191 1.55 7.18 12.79
C PHE A 191 2.23 5.79 12.74
N GLY A 192 3.53 5.73 13.02
CA GLY A 192 4.31 4.48 12.99
C GLY A 192 3.84 3.43 14.00
N GLU A 193 3.46 3.83 15.23
CA GLU A 193 2.89 2.91 16.23
C GLU A 193 1.50 2.43 15.83
N ALA A 194 0.64 3.33 15.35
CA ALA A 194 -0.71 2.96 14.91
C ALA A 194 -0.64 1.92 13.78
N GLU A 195 0.21 2.16 12.78
CA GLU A 195 0.44 1.20 11.70
C GLU A 195 1.05 -0.11 12.19
N TYR A 196 2.02 -0.06 13.12
CA TYR A 196 2.62 -1.26 13.68
C TYR A 196 1.57 -2.21 14.26
N TRP A 197 0.66 -1.69 15.09
CA TRP A 197 -0.37 -2.51 15.74
C TRP A 197 -1.46 -2.97 14.77
N MET A 198 -1.95 -2.08 13.89
CA MET A 198 -2.95 -2.47 12.90
C MET A 198 -2.41 -3.49 11.90
N ALA A 199 -1.14 -3.37 11.49
CA ALA A 199 -0.48 -4.35 10.64
C ALA A 199 -0.28 -5.69 11.35
N LEU A 200 0.06 -5.69 12.64
CA LEU A 200 0.23 -6.94 13.40
C LEU A 200 -1.05 -7.78 13.43
N ILE A 201 -2.20 -7.16 13.66
CA ILE A 201 -3.52 -7.84 13.64
C ILE A 201 -3.74 -8.54 12.30
N LYS A 202 -3.45 -7.85 11.19
CA LYS A 202 -3.59 -8.39 9.84
C LYS A 202 -2.67 -9.58 9.60
N VAL A 203 -1.39 -9.45 9.94
CA VAL A 203 -0.38 -10.50 9.75
C VAL A 203 -0.77 -11.76 10.53
N VAL A 204 -1.11 -11.61 11.82
CA VAL A 204 -1.53 -12.73 12.67
C VAL A 204 -2.79 -13.40 12.10
N THR A 205 -3.77 -12.61 11.64
CA THR A 205 -4.99 -13.16 11.04
C THR A 205 -4.69 -14.02 9.82
N VAL A 206 -3.80 -13.57 8.92
CA VAL A 206 -3.46 -14.36 7.74
C VAL A 206 -2.70 -15.63 8.12
N ILE A 207 -1.80 -15.59 9.11
CA ILE A 207 -1.11 -16.80 9.58
C ILE A 207 -2.12 -17.83 10.12
N VAL A 208 -3.05 -17.40 10.97
CA VAL A 208 -4.13 -18.26 11.49
C VAL A 208 -4.99 -18.80 10.35
N PHE A 209 -5.34 -17.94 9.40
CA PHE A 209 -6.09 -18.32 8.20
C PHE A 209 -5.39 -19.42 7.40
N LEU A 210 -4.09 -19.28 7.16
CA LEU A 210 -3.33 -20.30 6.42
C LEU A 210 -3.30 -21.62 7.16
N VAL A 211 -3.02 -21.60 8.47
CA VAL A 211 -2.99 -22.83 9.29
C VAL A 211 -4.35 -23.54 9.24
N ILE A 212 -5.45 -22.83 9.55
CA ILE A 212 -6.80 -23.40 9.54
C ILE A 212 -7.20 -23.84 8.12
N GLY A 213 -6.85 -23.05 7.12
CA GLY A 213 -7.12 -23.32 5.71
C GLY A 213 -6.47 -24.61 5.24
N PHE A 214 -5.17 -24.79 5.49
CA PHE A 214 -4.46 -26.03 5.15
C PHE A 214 -5.02 -27.24 5.89
N LEU A 215 -5.30 -27.12 7.20
CA LEU A 215 -5.93 -28.21 7.96
C LEU A 215 -7.30 -28.59 7.37
N THR A 216 -8.08 -27.61 6.91
CA THR A 216 -9.39 -27.83 6.26
C THR A 216 -9.23 -28.49 4.89
N ILE A 217 -8.23 -28.11 4.09
CA ILE A 217 -7.95 -28.73 2.77
C ILE A 217 -7.71 -30.24 2.90
N PHE A 218 -6.98 -30.64 3.95
CA PHE A 218 -6.70 -32.05 4.25
C PHE A 218 -7.81 -32.76 5.03
N GLY A 219 -8.95 -32.10 5.30
CA GLY A 219 -10.10 -32.69 6.00
C GLY A 219 -9.90 -32.89 7.50
N ILE A 220 -8.86 -32.28 8.10
CA ILE A 220 -8.56 -32.41 9.53
C ILE A 220 -9.58 -31.64 10.37
N MET A 221 -10.15 -30.55 9.84
CA MET A 221 -11.11 -29.71 10.56
C MET A 221 -12.55 -30.22 10.48
N ASP A 222 -13.02 -30.63 9.30
CA ASP A 222 -14.43 -30.93 9.00
C ASP A 222 -14.67 -32.39 8.54
N GLY A 223 -13.64 -33.23 8.59
CA GLY A 223 -13.69 -34.64 8.17
C GLY A 223 -13.79 -34.86 6.66
N HIS A 224 -13.82 -33.78 5.85
CA HIS A 224 -14.01 -33.85 4.40
C HIS A 224 -12.85 -33.16 3.70
N ALA A 225 -11.87 -33.95 3.26
CA ALA A 225 -10.73 -33.41 2.53
C ALA A 225 -11.17 -32.87 1.15
N ALA A 226 -11.09 -31.56 0.98
CA ALA A 226 -11.38 -30.88 -0.29
C ALA A 226 -10.25 -31.03 -1.32
N TYR A 227 -9.03 -31.32 -0.85
CA TYR A 227 -7.81 -31.42 -1.66
C TYR A 227 -7.72 -30.33 -2.74
N LEU A 228 -7.71 -30.70 -4.01
CA LEU A 228 -7.65 -29.79 -5.16
C LEU A 228 -8.88 -29.94 -6.08
N ASP A 229 -10.00 -30.46 -5.57
CA ASP A 229 -11.19 -30.73 -6.39
C ASP A 229 -11.70 -29.47 -7.11
N ASN A 230 -11.62 -28.32 -6.43
CA ASN A 230 -12.01 -27.03 -7.00
C ASN A 230 -11.07 -26.54 -8.13
N PHE A 231 -9.84 -27.06 -8.22
CA PHE A 231 -8.90 -26.72 -9.31
C PHE A 231 -9.21 -27.43 -10.64
N VAL A 232 -9.97 -28.52 -10.58
CA VAL A 232 -10.43 -29.28 -11.75
C VAL A 232 -11.95 -29.18 -11.97
N TYR A 233 -12.63 -28.43 -11.10
CA TYR A 233 -14.07 -28.25 -11.16
C TYR A 233 -14.49 -27.42 -12.38
N LYS A 234 -15.30 -28.01 -13.27
CA LYS A 234 -15.87 -27.35 -14.46
C LYS A 234 -14.79 -26.74 -15.37
N LYS A 235 -14.78 -25.41 -15.54
CA LYS A 235 -13.86 -24.68 -16.43
C LYS A 235 -12.54 -24.31 -15.73
N ALA A 236 -12.36 -24.72 -14.48
CA ALA A 236 -11.09 -24.58 -13.77
C ALA A 236 -9.99 -25.40 -14.46
N PRO A 237 -8.71 -25.02 -14.34
CA PRO A 237 -8.20 -23.96 -13.46
C PRO A 237 -8.22 -22.55 -14.07
N PHE A 238 -8.43 -22.41 -15.38
CA PHE A 238 -8.37 -21.13 -16.11
C PHE A 238 -9.72 -20.77 -16.72
N VAL A 239 -10.56 -20.11 -15.95
CA VAL A 239 -11.91 -19.70 -16.37
C VAL A 239 -11.80 -18.47 -17.25
N GLY A 240 -12.40 -18.52 -18.45
CA GLY A 240 -12.38 -17.42 -19.42
C GLY A 240 -11.02 -17.17 -20.11
N GLY A 241 -10.02 -18.03 -19.87
CA GLY A 241 -8.72 -18.00 -20.55
C GLY A 241 -7.90 -16.75 -20.24
N ILE A 242 -7.00 -16.39 -21.16
CA ILE A 242 -6.08 -15.25 -21.00
C ILE A 242 -6.81 -13.92 -20.76
N PRO A 243 -7.92 -13.58 -21.46
CA PRO A 243 -8.62 -12.31 -21.22
C PRO A 243 -9.11 -12.15 -19.78
N SER A 244 -9.68 -13.20 -19.18
CA SER A 244 -10.13 -13.16 -17.78
C SER A 244 -8.97 -13.11 -16.78
N ILE A 245 -7.83 -13.71 -17.11
CA ILE A 245 -6.62 -13.59 -16.30
C ILE A 245 -6.12 -12.13 -16.32
N LEU A 246 -6.10 -11.50 -17.50
CA LEU A 246 -5.69 -10.11 -17.65
C LEU A 246 -6.65 -9.14 -16.95
N SER A 247 -7.96 -9.37 -16.98
CA SER A 247 -8.91 -8.51 -16.25
C SER A 247 -8.70 -8.56 -14.73
N VAL A 248 -8.20 -9.68 -14.19
CA VAL A 248 -7.87 -9.82 -12.77
C VAL A 248 -6.55 -9.14 -12.39
N PHE A 249 -5.69 -8.76 -13.34
CA PHE A 249 -4.43 -8.06 -13.04
C PHE A 249 -4.67 -6.71 -12.35
N VAL A 250 -5.76 -6.02 -12.69
CA VAL A 250 -6.12 -4.74 -12.06
C VAL A 250 -6.52 -4.95 -10.60
N VAL A 251 -7.34 -5.96 -10.33
CA VAL A 251 -7.75 -6.35 -8.96
C VAL A 251 -6.55 -6.77 -8.13
N ALA A 252 -5.67 -7.59 -8.71
CA ALA A 252 -4.43 -8.00 -8.07
C ALA A 252 -3.52 -6.80 -7.80
N GLY A 253 -3.29 -5.92 -8.78
CA GLY A 253 -2.43 -4.74 -8.61
C GLY A 253 -3.00 -3.73 -7.62
N PHE A 254 -4.31 -3.51 -7.60
CA PHE A 254 -4.97 -2.75 -6.54
C PHE A 254 -4.66 -3.34 -5.15
N SER A 255 -4.70 -4.67 -5.04
CA SER A 255 -4.38 -5.35 -3.79
C SER A 255 -2.92 -5.17 -3.34
N PHE A 256 -2.00 -4.84 -4.24
CA PHE A 256 -0.57 -4.59 -3.95
C PHE A 256 -0.19 -3.10 -3.87
N GLN A 257 -1.13 -2.18 -4.08
CA GLN A 257 -0.87 -0.75 -3.87
C GLN A 257 -0.52 -0.48 -2.39
N GLY A 258 0.20 0.62 -2.13
CA GLY A 258 0.69 0.95 -0.79
C GLY A 258 2.02 0.29 -0.43
N THR A 259 2.50 -0.65 -1.25
CA THR A 259 3.85 -1.24 -1.09
C THR A 259 4.95 -0.21 -1.31
N GLU A 260 4.73 0.74 -2.21
CA GLU A 260 5.62 1.86 -2.52
C GLU A 260 5.76 2.89 -1.38
N LEU A 261 4.93 2.81 -0.33
CA LEU A 261 5.00 3.70 0.83
C LEU A 261 6.35 3.63 1.56
N ILE A 262 7.07 2.51 1.40
CA ILE A 262 8.46 2.34 1.85
C ILE A 262 9.35 3.48 1.33
N GLY A 263 9.16 3.91 0.08
CA GLY A 263 9.96 5.00 -0.49
C GLY A 263 9.69 6.35 0.15
N ILE A 264 8.44 6.65 0.53
CA ILE A 264 8.07 7.91 1.20
C ILE A 264 8.57 7.90 2.65
N THR A 265 8.42 6.77 3.34
CA THR A 265 8.89 6.59 4.71
C THR A 265 10.41 6.59 4.84
N ALA A 266 11.16 6.33 3.75
CA ALA A 266 12.61 6.50 3.72
C ALA A 266 13.07 7.90 4.13
N GLY A 267 12.31 8.94 3.77
CA GLY A 267 12.60 10.32 4.17
C GLY A 267 12.50 10.58 5.67
N GLU A 268 11.65 9.82 6.37
CA GLU A 268 11.35 9.95 7.82
C GLU A 268 11.96 8.80 8.65
N SER A 269 12.75 7.90 8.03
CA SER A 269 13.41 6.78 8.70
C SER A 269 14.70 7.20 9.41
N GLU A 270 14.92 6.69 10.62
CA GLU A 270 16.14 6.94 11.41
C GLU A 270 17.41 6.39 10.74
N ASN A 271 17.28 5.24 10.08
CA ASN A 271 18.36 4.55 9.38
C ASN A 271 17.82 3.94 8.07
N PRO A 272 17.64 4.75 7.01
CA PRO A 272 17.08 4.28 5.74
C PRO A 272 18.00 3.25 5.05
N GLY A 273 19.32 3.36 5.22
CA GLY A 273 20.30 2.43 4.64
C GLY A 273 20.12 0.98 5.09
N GLU A 274 19.65 0.76 6.32
CA GLU A 274 19.32 -0.58 6.81
C GLU A 274 17.82 -0.91 6.74
N SER A 275 16.97 0.06 7.08
CA SER A 275 15.54 -0.18 7.24
C SER A 275 14.86 -0.47 5.91
N ILE A 276 15.28 0.23 4.85
CA ILE A 276 14.70 0.04 3.51
C ILE A 276 15.08 -1.32 2.93
N PRO A 277 16.36 -1.77 2.92
CA PRO A 277 16.69 -3.11 2.45
C PRO A 277 15.99 -4.23 3.22
N LYS A 278 15.83 -4.09 4.55
CA LYS A 278 15.09 -5.07 5.37
C LYS A 278 13.63 -5.14 4.93
N ALA A 279 12.96 -4.00 4.77
CA ALA A 279 11.58 -3.94 4.30
C ALA A 279 11.42 -4.50 2.87
N VAL A 280 12.36 -4.20 1.96
CA VAL A 280 12.36 -4.72 0.58
C VAL A 280 12.51 -6.24 0.55
N LYS A 281 13.38 -6.83 1.38
CA LYS A 281 13.53 -8.30 1.48
C LYS A 281 12.24 -8.97 1.96
N GLN A 282 11.52 -8.34 2.88
CA GLN A 282 10.26 -8.85 3.40
C GLN A 282 9.16 -8.88 2.32
N VAL A 283 9.22 -8.00 1.30
CA VAL A 283 8.25 -7.99 0.19
C VAL A 283 8.14 -9.33 -0.51
N PHE A 284 9.25 -10.04 -0.71
CA PHE A 284 9.22 -11.35 -1.37
C PHE A 284 8.38 -12.36 -0.58
N TRP A 285 8.69 -12.53 0.71
CA TRP A 285 7.99 -13.46 1.58
C TRP A 285 6.52 -13.07 1.78
N ARG A 286 6.23 -11.77 1.83
CA ARG A 286 4.85 -11.27 1.98
C ARG A 286 3.99 -11.55 0.74
N ILE A 287 4.54 -11.46 -0.48
CA ILE A 287 3.82 -11.80 -1.72
C ILE A 287 3.37 -13.26 -1.67
N ILE A 288 4.29 -14.15 -1.30
CA ILE A 288 4.00 -15.59 -1.21
C ILE A 288 2.96 -15.85 -0.12
N LEU A 289 3.23 -15.39 1.11
CA LEU A 289 2.42 -15.73 2.27
C LEU A 289 1.03 -15.08 2.20
N PHE A 290 0.95 -13.78 1.97
CA PHE A 290 -0.33 -13.07 2.05
C PHE A 290 -1.20 -13.27 0.83
N TYR A 291 -0.63 -13.44 -0.36
CA TYR A 291 -1.43 -13.50 -1.59
C TYR A 291 -1.46 -14.89 -2.18
N ILE A 292 -0.31 -15.45 -2.55
CA ILE A 292 -0.28 -16.72 -3.28
C ILE A 292 -0.88 -17.85 -2.43
N LEU A 293 -0.44 -18.00 -1.18
CA LEU A 293 -0.97 -19.03 -0.29
C LEU A 293 -2.41 -18.75 0.12
N SER A 294 -2.79 -17.49 0.40
CA SER A 294 -4.17 -17.18 0.78
C SER A 294 -5.15 -17.46 -0.36
N ILE A 295 -4.82 -17.03 -1.58
CA ILE A 295 -5.63 -17.29 -2.78
C ILE A 295 -5.70 -18.78 -3.05
N PHE A 296 -4.58 -19.50 -2.92
CA PHE A 296 -4.57 -20.95 -3.06
C PHE A 296 -5.52 -21.62 -2.07
N VAL A 297 -5.49 -21.22 -0.80
CA VAL A 297 -6.38 -21.77 0.23
C VAL A 297 -7.85 -21.49 -0.09
N ILE A 298 -8.19 -20.24 -0.43
CA ILE A 298 -9.57 -19.88 -0.80
C ILE A 298 -10.02 -20.68 -2.01
N ALA A 299 -9.19 -20.74 -3.04
CA ALA A 299 -9.46 -21.43 -4.30
C ALA A 299 -9.57 -22.94 -4.16
N ALA A 300 -8.80 -23.55 -3.24
CA ALA A 300 -8.89 -24.97 -2.93
C ALA A 300 -10.18 -25.30 -2.17
N LEU A 301 -10.64 -24.42 -1.28
CA LEU A 301 -11.79 -24.67 -0.41
C LEU A 301 -13.12 -24.18 -0.98
N ILE A 302 -13.15 -23.16 -1.82
CA ILE A 302 -14.40 -22.54 -2.30
C ILE A 302 -14.44 -22.64 -3.83
N PRO A 303 -15.48 -23.29 -4.41
CA PRO A 303 -15.61 -23.36 -5.86
C PRO A 303 -15.76 -21.96 -6.45
N TYR A 304 -15.08 -21.69 -7.57
CA TYR A 304 -15.13 -20.38 -8.24
C TYR A 304 -16.55 -19.96 -8.66
N THR A 305 -17.49 -20.91 -8.77
CA THR A 305 -18.89 -20.63 -9.08
C THR A 305 -19.74 -20.30 -7.86
N SER A 306 -19.15 -20.21 -6.65
CA SER A 306 -19.91 -19.90 -5.44
C SER A 306 -20.42 -18.46 -5.50
N PRO A 307 -21.73 -18.21 -5.33
CA PRO A 307 -22.27 -16.85 -5.33
C PRO A 307 -21.71 -16.02 -4.16
N ASN A 308 -21.26 -16.69 -3.09
CA ASN A 308 -20.68 -16.04 -1.92
C ASN A 308 -19.30 -15.42 -2.17
N LEU A 309 -18.62 -15.76 -3.28
CA LEU A 309 -17.33 -15.14 -3.64
C LEU A 309 -17.47 -13.72 -4.20
N LEU A 310 -18.62 -13.40 -4.78
CA LEU A 310 -18.87 -12.10 -5.41
C LEU A 310 -19.50 -11.08 -4.46
N GLY A 311 -19.92 -11.52 -3.26
CA GLY A 311 -20.85 -10.77 -2.41
C GLY A 311 -22.22 -10.73 -3.07
N SER A 312 -23.25 -11.26 -2.43
CA SER A 312 -24.62 -10.95 -2.84
C SER A 312 -24.82 -9.44 -2.68
N ASP A 313 -25.20 -8.74 -3.74
CA ASP A 313 -25.71 -7.35 -3.84
C ASP A 313 -25.07 -6.21 -3.00
N ALA A 314 -25.03 -5.00 -3.57
CA ALA A 314 -24.50 -3.76 -2.97
C ALA A 314 -25.12 -3.35 -1.60
N ALA A 315 -26.09 -4.09 -1.08
CA ALA A 315 -26.73 -3.91 0.22
C ALA A 315 -26.27 -4.90 1.30
N ASP A 316 -25.62 -6.01 0.92
CA ASP A 316 -25.19 -7.06 1.83
C ASP A 316 -23.72 -6.83 2.20
N VAL A 317 -23.42 -6.88 3.49
CA VAL A 317 -22.06 -6.67 4.02
C VAL A 317 -21.11 -7.62 3.29
N THR A 318 -20.21 -7.09 2.44
CA THR A 318 -19.29 -7.84 1.59
C THR A 318 -18.68 -9.03 2.35
N ILE A 319 -19.12 -10.24 2.01
CA ILE A 319 -18.65 -11.43 2.70
C ILE A 319 -17.23 -11.73 2.23
N SER A 320 -16.25 -11.48 3.09
CA SER A 320 -14.86 -11.84 2.83
C SER A 320 -14.73 -13.37 2.61
N PRO A 321 -13.99 -13.83 1.58
CA PRO A 321 -13.69 -15.24 1.42
C PRO A 321 -12.97 -15.86 2.62
N PHE A 322 -12.23 -15.06 3.40
CA PHE A 322 -11.64 -15.50 4.66
C PHE A 322 -12.71 -15.88 5.68
N THR A 323 -13.79 -15.09 5.77
CA THR A 323 -14.96 -15.41 6.59
C THR A 323 -15.59 -16.74 6.18
N LEU A 324 -15.70 -17.00 4.87
CA LEU A 324 -16.27 -18.24 4.35
C LEU A 324 -15.46 -19.47 4.75
N VAL A 325 -14.13 -19.40 4.61
CA VAL A 325 -13.23 -20.48 5.03
C VAL A 325 -13.32 -20.73 6.54
N PHE A 326 -13.30 -19.67 7.37
CA PHE A 326 -13.43 -19.86 8.81
C PHE A 326 -14.79 -20.41 9.23
N ARG A 327 -15.87 -20.00 8.56
CA ARG A 327 -17.20 -20.61 8.78
C ARG A 327 -17.21 -22.09 8.40
N ARG A 328 -16.57 -22.45 7.28
CA ARG A 328 -16.45 -23.85 6.84
C ARG A 328 -15.65 -24.69 7.83
N ALA A 329 -14.61 -24.12 8.43
CA ALA A 329 -13.81 -24.74 9.49
C ALA A 329 -14.52 -24.79 10.87
N GLY A 330 -15.78 -24.37 10.98
CA GLY A 330 -16.57 -24.46 12.21
C GLY A 330 -16.39 -23.31 13.21
N LEU A 331 -15.73 -22.21 12.84
CA LEU A 331 -15.52 -21.09 13.76
C LEU A 331 -16.81 -20.25 13.90
N ALA A 332 -17.50 -20.41 15.02
CA ALA A 332 -18.77 -19.71 15.32
C ALA A 332 -18.67 -18.17 15.27
N ALA A 333 -17.52 -17.60 15.62
CA ALA A 333 -17.30 -16.14 15.63
C ALA A 333 -16.66 -15.59 14.34
N ALA A 334 -16.57 -16.39 13.27
CA ALA A 334 -15.83 -16.06 12.04
C ALA A 334 -16.23 -14.69 11.45
N ALA A 335 -17.52 -14.41 11.34
CA ALA A 335 -18.01 -13.16 10.74
C ALA A 335 -17.62 -11.92 11.57
N GLY A 336 -17.77 -11.98 12.90
CA GLY A 336 -17.43 -10.86 13.78
C GLY A 336 -15.93 -10.58 13.80
N VAL A 337 -15.10 -11.64 13.91
CA VAL A 337 -13.64 -11.51 13.89
C VAL A 337 -13.17 -10.95 12.56
N MET A 338 -13.65 -11.49 11.44
CA MET A 338 -13.19 -11.02 10.13
C MET A 338 -13.65 -9.60 9.81
N ASN A 339 -14.88 -9.21 10.16
CA ASN A 339 -15.29 -7.82 9.99
C ASN A 339 -14.42 -6.87 10.82
N ALA A 340 -13.99 -7.28 12.03
CA ALA A 340 -13.07 -6.47 12.83
C ALA A 340 -11.69 -6.37 12.18
N VAL A 341 -11.17 -7.47 11.61
CA VAL A 341 -9.90 -7.44 10.87
C VAL A 341 -10.00 -6.58 9.61
N ILE A 342 -11.09 -6.67 8.85
CA ILE A 342 -11.35 -5.82 7.69
C ILE A 342 -11.39 -4.35 8.12
N LEU A 343 -12.08 -4.03 9.22
CA LEU A 343 -12.12 -2.67 9.75
C LEU A 343 -10.71 -2.15 10.08
N THR A 344 -9.88 -2.94 10.78
CA THR A 344 -8.47 -2.55 11.06
C THR A 344 -7.65 -2.39 9.77
N SER A 345 -7.98 -3.16 8.73
CA SER A 345 -7.30 -3.09 7.44
C SER A 345 -7.62 -1.81 6.69
N VAL A 346 -8.90 -1.44 6.63
CA VAL A 346 -9.37 -0.20 6.01
C VAL A 346 -8.85 1.02 6.78
N LEU A 347 -8.86 0.98 8.11
CA LEU A 347 -8.30 2.05 8.96
C LEU A 347 -6.81 2.28 8.69
N SER A 348 -6.03 1.21 8.59
CA SER A 348 -4.60 1.26 8.26
C SER A 348 -4.35 1.77 6.83
N ALA A 349 -5.17 1.36 5.86
CA ALA A 349 -5.10 1.89 4.49
C ALA A 349 -5.38 3.40 4.45
N ALA A 350 -6.46 3.85 5.09
CA ALA A 350 -6.82 5.26 5.16
C ALA A 350 -5.76 6.11 5.88
N ASN A 351 -5.20 5.60 6.99
CA ASN A 351 -4.14 6.26 7.74
C ASN A 351 -2.84 6.38 6.94
N SER A 352 -2.44 5.29 6.27
CA SER A 352 -1.30 5.25 5.35
C SER A 352 -1.50 6.17 4.15
N GLY A 353 -2.70 6.22 3.58
CA GLY A 353 -3.06 7.10 2.48
C GLY A 353 -3.01 8.57 2.85
N MET A 354 -3.56 8.95 4.02
CA MET A 354 -3.46 10.31 4.56
C MET A 354 -2.00 10.71 4.78
N TYR A 355 -1.19 9.82 5.34
CA TYR A 355 0.25 10.05 5.51
C TYR A 355 0.94 10.27 4.16
N ALA A 356 0.76 9.36 3.21
CA ALA A 356 1.41 9.37 1.91
C ALA A 356 1.08 10.63 1.10
N SER A 357 -0.20 10.96 1.00
CA SER A 357 -0.70 12.15 0.30
C SER A 357 -0.19 13.45 0.95
N THR A 358 -0.28 13.56 2.27
CA THR A 358 0.25 14.72 3.03
C THR A 358 1.73 14.97 2.70
N ARG A 359 2.55 13.90 2.71
CA ARG A 359 3.99 13.97 2.42
C ARG A 359 4.27 14.30 0.95
N MET A 360 3.45 13.79 0.05
CA MET A 360 3.56 14.09 -1.38
C MET A 360 3.22 15.54 -1.69
N LEU A 361 2.15 16.08 -1.10
CA LEU A 361 1.76 17.49 -1.26
C LEU A 361 2.80 18.43 -0.64
N PHE A 362 3.38 18.06 0.51
CA PHE A 362 4.52 18.75 1.09
C PHE A 362 5.72 18.78 0.12
N SER A 363 6.09 17.63 -0.45
CA SER A 363 7.20 17.52 -1.43
C SER A 363 6.96 18.39 -2.68
N LEU A 364 5.73 18.43 -3.18
CA LEU A 364 5.33 19.32 -4.27
C LEU A 364 5.52 20.80 -3.87
N GLY A 365 5.13 21.17 -2.65
CA GLY A 365 5.34 22.52 -2.11
C GLY A 365 6.82 22.89 -2.00
N VAL A 366 7.66 21.98 -1.52
CA VAL A 366 9.12 22.17 -1.43
C VAL A 366 9.73 22.37 -2.81
N SER A 367 9.26 21.61 -3.81
CA SER A 367 9.74 21.67 -5.19
C SER A 367 9.19 22.87 -5.99
N GLY A 368 8.36 23.72 -5.38
CA GLY A 368 7.71 24.86 -6.05
C GLY A 368 6.57 24.46 -7.01
N ASN A 369 6.11 23.21 -6.94
CA ASN A 369 5.07 22.61 -7.78
C ASN A 369 3.67 22.65 -7.15
N ALA A 370 3.57 23.15 -5.92
CA ALA A 370 2.32 23.46 -5.23
C ALA A 370 2.46 24.79 -4.46
N PRO A 371 1.34 25.41 -4.01
CA PRO A 371 1.39 26.65 -3.25
C PRO A 371 2.39 26.64 -2.09
N LYS A 372 3.09 27.77 -1.89
CA LYS A 372 4.17 27.94 -0.88
C LYS A 372 3.73 27.67 0.57
N ILE A 373 2.42 27.61 0.84
CA ILE A 373 1.91 27.24 2.16
C ILE A 373 2.19 25.76 2.49
N PHE A 374 2.20 24.88 1.49
CA PHE A 374 2.31 23.43 1.70
C PHE A 374 3.72 22.96 2.04
N LYS A 375 4.76 23.79 1.84
CA LYS A 375 6.13 23.48 2.29
C LYS A 375 6.38 23.79 3.77
N ARG A 376 5.41 24.32 4.51
CA ARG A 376 5.59 24.66 5.93
C ARG A 376 5.46 23.41 6.80
N VAL A 377 6.42 23.23 7.70
CA VAL A 377 6.41 22.20 8.75
C VAL A 377 6.26 22.87 10.12
N ASN A 378 5.58 22.20 11.06
CA ASN A 378 5.52 22.65 12.45
C ASN A 378 6.75 22.17 13.24
N THR A 379 6.87 22.56 14.52
CA THR A 379 7.97 22.17 15.42
C THR A 379 8.09 20.67 15.67
N ARG A 380 7.05 19.90 15.35
CA ARG A 380 7.01 18.43 15.44
C ARG A 380 7.42 17.75 14.14
N GLY A 381 7.78 18.52 13.10
CA GLY A 381 8.15 18.00 11.78
C GLY A 381 6.96 17.56 10.94
N ILE A 382 5.75 18.04 11.25
CA ILE A 382 4.52 17.68 10.53
C ILE A 382 4.14 18.81 9.56
N PRO A 383 3.93 18.51 8.26
CA PRO A 383 3.50 19.51 7.27
C PRO A 383 1.99 19.79 7.40
N MET A 384 1.62 20.50 8.47
CA MET A 384 0.22 20.71 8.87
C MET A 384 -0.67 21.31 7.76
N PRO A 385 -0.23 22.31 6.97
CA PRO A 385 -1.07 22.82 5.89
C PRO A 385 -1.36 21.77 4.81
N ALA A 386 -0.39 20.89 4.50
CA ALA A 386 -0.59 19.80 3.55
C ALA A 386 -1.54 18.74 4.10
N LEU A 387 -1.47 18.45 5.40
CA LEU A 387 -2.40 17.55 6.10
C LEU A 387 -3.84 18.09 6.07
N ILE A 388 -4.02 19.37 6.42
CA ILE A 388 -5.35 20.02 6.39
C ILE A 388 -5.91 20.05 4.97
N GLY A 389 -5.10 20.42 3.97
CA GLY A 389 -5.53 20.45 2.57
C GLY A 389 -5.96 19.07 2.07
N THR A 390 -5.19 18.03 2.42
CA THR A 390 -5.50 16.64 2.06
C THR A 390 -6.77 16.16 2.76
N ALA A 391 -6.91 16.38 4.06
CA ALA A 391 -8.10 15.99 4.81
C ALA A 391 -9.36 16.72 4.33
N ALA A 392 -9.24 17.99 3.94
CA ALA A 392 -10.35 18.76 3.35
C ALA A 392 -10.79 18.16 2.00
N VAL A 393 -9.85 17.81 1.12
CA VAL A 393 -10.16 17.17 -0.17
C VAL A 393 -10.78 15.79 0.04
N GLY A 394 -10.27 14.99 0.99
CA GLY A 394 -10.87 13.72 1.38
C GLY A 394 -12.29 13.89 1.91
N LEU A 395 -12.54 14.88 2.77
CA LEU A 395 -13.87 15.20 3.30
C LEU A 395 -14.84 15.67 2.20
N ILE A 396 -14.40 16.53 1.28
CA ILE A 396 -15.22 16.99 0.15
C ILE A 396 -15.59 15.80 -0.73
N THR A 397 -14.60 14.98 -1.11
CA THR A 397 -14.81 13.77 -1.92
C THR A 397 -15.77 12.81 -1.23
N PHE A 398 -15.59 12.56 0.05
CA PHE A 398 -16.50 11.73 0.85
C PHE A 398 -17.91 12.32 0.89
N SER A 399 -18.04 13.64 1.04
CA SER A 399 -19.35 14.29 1.04
C SER A 399 -20.08 14.08 -0.30
N THR A 400 -19.36 13.99 -1.42
CA THR A 400 -19.97 13.66 -2.71
C THR A 400 -20.57 12.24 -2.75
N SER A 401 -20.11 11.30 -1.93
CA SER A 401 -20.72 9.97 -1.83
C SER A 401 -22.05 9.95 -1.07
N ILE A 402 -22.45 11.08 -0.47
CA ILE A 402 -23.72 11.23 0.25
C ILE A 402 -24.71 12.02 -0.62
N PHE A 403 -24.23 13.01 -1.36
CA PHE A 403 -25.06 13.99 -2.06
C PHE A 403 -24.96 13.94 -3.58
N GLY A 404 -24.04 13.16 -4.15
CA GLY A 404 -23.73 13.20 -5.58
C GLY A 404 -22.94 11.99 -6.09
N ASP A 405 -23.59 10.82 -6.12
CA ASP A 405 -22.99 9.54 -6.52
C ASP A 405 -22.24 9.60 -7.87
N HIS A 406 -22.75 10.37 -8.83
CA HIS A 406 -22.08 10.57 -10.12
C HIS A 406 -20.70 11.23 -9.97
N ILE A 407 -20.58 12.26 -9.12
CA ILE A 407 -19.31 12.96 -8.88
C ILE A 407 -18.36 12.04 -8.11
N TYR A 408 -18.88 11.32 -7.11
CA TYR A 408 -18.09 10.37 -6.34
C TYR A 408 -17.51 9.27 -7.24
N ASN A 409 -18.34 8.61 -8.04
CA ASN A 409 -17.92 7.55 -8.95
C ASN A 409 -16.95 8.07 -10.02
N PHE A 410 -17.14 9.31 -10.50
CA PHE A 410 -16.18 9.97 -11.36
C PHE A 410 -14.82 10.11 -10.67
N LEU A 411 -14.76 10.70 -9.48
CA LEU A 411 -13.49 10.90 -8.75
C LEU A 411 -12.78 9.58 -8.47
N VAL A 412 -13.53 8.55 -8.05
CA VAL A 412 -12.99 7.19 -7.84
C VAL A 412 -12.41 6.62 -9.14
N SER A 413 -13.15 6.71 -10.25
CA SER A 413 -12.67 6.24 -11.56
C SER A 413 -11.42 6.98 -12.02
N ALA A 414 -11.35 8.29 -11.79
CA ALA A 414 -10.16 9.10 -12.10
C ALA A 414 -8.92 8.65 -11.31
N SER A 415 -9.07 8.04 -10.15
CA SER A 415 -7.95 7.55 -9.33
C SER A 415 -7.53 6.11 -9.64
N GLY A 416 -8.37 5.32 -10.33
CA GLY A 416 -8.24 3.86 -10.42
C GLY A 416 -6.90 3.37 -10.98
N LEU A 417 -6.38 4.02 -12.03
CA LEU A 417 -5.11 3.65 -12.66
C LEU A 417 -3.91 4.45 -12.15
N SER A 418 -4.13 5.43 -11.27
CA SER A 418 -3.08 6.34 -10.80
C SER A 418 -1.93 5.62 -10.07
N GLY A 419 -2.20 4.52 -9.37
CA GLY A 419 -1.17 3.69 -8.74
C GLY A 419 -0.21 3.07 -9.76
N PHE A 420 -0.74 2.47 -10.83
CA PHE A 420 0.08 1.89 -11.90
C PHE A 420 0.89 2.95 -12.63
N ILE A 421 0.34 4.15 -12.84
CA ILE A 421 1.07 5.30 -13.40
C ILE A 421 2.24 5.71 -12.48
N ALA A 422 2.05 5.68 -11.16
CA ALA A 422 3.15 5.93 -10.22
C ALA A 422 4.23 4.85 -10.31
N TRP A 423 3.84 3.58 -10.47
CA TRP A 423 4.77 2.45 -10.67
C TRP A 423 5.55 2.53 -11.98
N VAL A 424 4.93 2.98 -13.07
CA VAL A 424 5.64 3.36 -14.32
C VAL A 424 6.73 4.38 -14.01
N GLY A 425 6.40 5.41 -13.21
CA GLY A 425 7.33 6.41 -12.74
C GLY A 425 8.52 5.85 -11.96
N ILE A 426 8.27 4.90 -11.06
CA ILE A 426 9.33 4.20 -10.29
C ILE A 426 10.26 3.44 -11.23
N ALA A 427 9.71 2.60 -12.11
CA ALA A 427 10.47 1.77 -13.03
C ALA A 427 11.34 2.62 -13.96
N LEU A 428 10.76 3.69 -14.53
CA LEU A 428 11.48 4.61 -15.42
C LEU A 428 12.59 5.37 -14.68
N SER A 429 12.32 5.84 -13.47
CA SER A 429 13.29 6.55 -12.65
C SER A 429 14.49 5.66 -12.30
N HIS A 430 14.24 4.40 -11.93
CA HIS A 430 15.31 3.44 -11.61
C HIS A 430 16.13 3.08 -12.84
N TYR A 431 15.46 2.83 -13.97
CA TYR A 431 16.13 2.55 -15.24
C TYR A 431 17.09 3.67 -15.64
N ARG A 432 16.65 4.93 -15.52
CA ARG A 432 17.51 6.08 -15.83
C ARG A 432 18.59 6.32 -14.77
N PHE A 433 18.25 6.22 -13.49
CA PHE A 433 19.18 6.38 -12.38
C PHE A 433 20.42 5.52 -12.56
N ARG A 434 20.24 4.21 -12.74
CA ARG A 434 21.35 3.26 -12.84
C ARG A 434 22.21 3.48 -14.10
N ARG A 435 21.60 3.92 -15.20
CA ARG A 435 22.33 4.27 -16.44
C ARG A 435 23.12 5.55 -16.29
N ALA A 436 22.54 6.58 -15.67
CA ALA A 436 23.22 7.83 -15.37
C ALA A 436 24.39 7.61 -14.40
N PHE A 437 24.18 6.79 -13.38
CA PHE A 437 25.20 6.41 -12.39
C PHE A 437 26.46 5.86 -13.07
N LYS A 438 26.30 4.91 -13.99
CA LYS A 438 27.41 4.38 -14.78
C LYS A 438 27.97 5.38 -15.80
N ALA A 439 27.11 6.16 -16.48
CA ALA A 439 27.53 7.13 -17.49
C ALA A 439 28.43 8.23 -16.90
N GLN A 440 28.20 8.58 -15.63
CA GLN A 440 29.01 9.57 -14.89
C GLN A 440 30.23 8.94 -14.19
N GLY A 441 30.54 7.66 -14.46
CA GLY A 441 31.76 7.00 -14.00
C GLY A 441 31.72 6.41 -12.58
N HIS A 442 30.56 6.37 -11.93
CA HIS A 442 30.43 5.76 -10.60
C HIS A 442 30.44 4.23 -10.66
N ASP A 443 31.06 3.61 -9.66
CA ASP A 443 31.05 2.17 -9.48
C ASP A 443 29.82 1.73 -8.68
N LEU A 444 29.17 0.65 -9.10
CA LEU A 444 27.96 0.16 -8.44
C LEU A 444 28.17 -0.18 -6.97
N SER A 445 29.39 -0.54 -6.57
CA SER A 445 29.80 -0.79 -5.18
C SER A 445 29.58 0.40 -4.23
N GLU A 446 29.47 1.62 -4.77
CA GLU A 446 29.16 2.83 -3.99
C GLU A 446 27.72 2.83 -3.44
N LEU A 447 26.84 2.01 -4.01
CA LEU A 447 25.45 1.92 -3.60
C LEU A 447 25.30 0.96 -2.42
N GLN A 448 24.51 1.38 -1.42
CA GLN A 448 24.27 0.58 -0.22
C GLN A 448 23.40 -0.66 -0.48
N TYR A 449 22.52 -0.58 -1.47
CA TYR A 449 21.63 -1.66 -1.87
C TYR A 449 21.68 -1.83 -3.38
N HIS A 450 21.72 -3.09 -3.83
CA HIS A 450 21.80 -3.44 -5.25
C HIS A 450 20.56 -4.19 -5.72
N ALA A 451 19.85 -3.61 -6.69
CA ALA A 451 18.83 -4.30 -7.45
C ALA A 451 19.48 -5.33 -8.39
N LYS A 452 19.37 -6.63 -8.06
CA LYS A 452 20.11 -7.72 -8.72
C LYS A 452 19.78 -7.92 -10.21
N TRP A 453 18.54 -7.62 -10.62
CA TRP A 453 18.04 -7.97 -11.96
C TRP A 453 18.08 -6.80 -12.96
N PHE A 454 18.96 -5.82 -12.76
CA PHE A 454 19.06 -4.69 -13.68
C PHE A 454 19.71 -5.12 -15.02
N PRO A 455 19.18 -4.71 -16.20
CA PRO A 455 18.02 -3.85 -16.43
C PRO A 455 16.68 -4.61 -16.59
N LEU A 456 16.69 -5.94 -16.61
CA LEU A 456 15.50 -6.76 -16.85
C LEU A 456 14.35 -6.46 -15.88
N GLY A 457 14.65 -6.32 -14.59
CA GLY A 457 13.66 -6.06 -13.53
C GLY A 457 12.80 -4.82 -13.78
N PRO A 458 13.37 -3.60 -13.85
CA PRO A 458 12.60 -2.40 -14.12
C PRO A 458 11.93 -2.40 -15.50
N ILE A 459 12.55 -3.01 -16.53
CA ILE A 459 11.92 -3.13 -17.86
C ILE A 459 10.68 -4.04 -17.82
N LEU A 460 10.78 -5.21 -17.19
CA LEU A 460 9.65 -6.12 -17.04
C LEU A 460 8.52 -5.45 -16.24
N ALA A 461 8.87 -4.78 -15.15
CA ALA A 461 7.88 -4.06 -14.34
C ALA A 461 7.17 -2.97 -15.14
N LEU A 462 7.91 -2.21 -15.95
CA LEU A 462 7.37 -1.18 -16.83
C LEU A 462 6.41 -1.77 -17.87
N VAL A 463 6.81 -2.85 -18.54
CA VAL A 463 5.98 -3.53 -19.55
C VAL A 463 4.70 -4.06 -18.90
N LEU A 464 4.80 -4.73 -17.75
CA LEU A 464 3.61 -5.24 -17.04
C LEU A 464 2.69 -4.11 -16.59
N CYS A 465 3.20 -2.98 -16.09
CA CYS A 465 2.36 -1.82 -15.76
C CYS A 465 1.61 -1.29 -16.99
N ILE A 466 2.29 -1.15 -18.13
CA ILE A 466 1.68 -0.68 -19.38
C ILE A 466 0.61 -1.68 -19.86
N LEU A 467 0.89 -2.98 -19.79
CA LEU A 467 -0.07 -4.03 -20.14
C LEU A 467 -1.30 -3.99 -19.24
N VAL A 468 -1.15 -3.74 -17.94
CA VAL A 468 -2.29 -3.62 -17.02
C VAL A 468 -3.12 -2.38 -17.35
N ILE A 469 -2.45 -1.24 -17.58
CA ILE A 469 -3.13 0.00 -17.95
C ILE A 469 -3.96 -0.23 -19.21
N ILE A 470 -3.38 -0.77 -20.29
CA ILE A 470 -4.07 -1.01 -21.58
C ILE A 470 -5.08 -2.17 -21.50
N GLY A 471 -4.83 -3.15 -20.65
CA GLY A 471 -5.60 -4.39 -20.57
C GLY A 471 -6.76 -4.36 -19.58
N GLN A 472 -6.92 -3.29 -18.81
CA GLN A 472 -7.92 -3.20 -17.73
C GLN A 472 -9.35 -3.44 -18.21
N ASP A 473 -9.71 -2.93 -19.38
CA ASP A 473 -11.09 -2.87 -19.85
C ASP A 473 -11.20 -3.22 -21.35
N LEU A 474 -10.67 -4.40 -21.70
CA LEU A 474 -10.72 -4.91 -23.08
C LEU A 474 -12.15 -5.14 -23.58
N HIS A 475 -13.10 -5.38 -22.69
CA HIS A 475 -14.50 -5.61 -23.03
C HIS A 475 -15.16 -4.34 -23.58
N SER A 476 -14.99 -3.21 -22.91
CA SER A 476 -15.53 -1.92 -23.39
C SER A 476 -14.93 -1.51 -24.74
N PHE A 477 -13.67 -1.87 -25.01
CA PHE A 477 -13.07 -1.72 -26.34
C PHE A 477 -13.69 -2.64 -27.40
N ALA A 478 -14.04 -3.87 -27.03
CA ALA A 478 -14.70 -4.81 -27.96
C ALA A 478 -16.12 -4.34 -28.34
N ASP A 479 -16.85 -3.76 -27.38
CA ASP A 479 -18.22 -3.28 -27.57
C ASP A 479 -18.32 -1.83 -28.05
N PHE A 480 -17.19 -1.14 -28.23
CA PHE A 480 -17.12 0.29 -28.56
C PHE A 480 -17.88 1.19 -27.58
N ASP A 481 -17.91 0.82 -26.28
CA ASP A 481 -18.48 1.64 -25.23
C ASP A 481 -17.51 2.77 -24.85
N TRP A 482 -17.57 3.86 -25.62
CA TRP A 482 -16.73 5.03 -25.42
C TRP A 482 -16.91 5.70 -24.05
N GLN A 483 -18.09 5.56 -23.44
CA GLN A 483 -18.34 6.12 -22.12
C GLN A 483 -17.60 5.27 -21.07
N ALA A 484 -17.77 3.95 -21.08
CA ALA A 484 -17.07 3.06 -20.17
C ALA A 484 -15.54 3.18 -20.33
N ILE A 485 -15.02 3.24 -21.57
CA ILE A 485 -13.60 3.48 -21.83
C ILE A 485 -13.14 4.81 -21.21
N LEU A 486 -13.88 5.90 -21.40
CA LEU A 486 -13.50 7.21 -20.86
C LEU A 486 -13.43 7.17 -19.33
N PHE A 487 -14.39 6.53 -18.67
CA PHE A 487 -14.42 6.37 -17.22
C PHE A 487 -13.28 5.48 -16.71
N SER A 488 -13.10 4.29 -17.31
CA SER A 488 -12.06 3.32 -16.94
C SER A 488 -10.64 3.89 -17.07
N TYR A 489 -10.39 4.72 -18.09
CA TYR A 489 -9.05 5.24 -18.41
C TYR A 489 -8.79 6.64 -17.91
N MET A 490 -9.70 7.24 -17.15
CA MET A 490 -9.68 8.67 -16.84
C MET A 490 -8.39 9.17 -16.16
N SER A 491 -7.70 8.32 -15.38
CA SER A 491 -6.40 8.67 -14.79
C SER A 491 -5.33 9.00 -15.83
N VAL A 492 -5.38 8.37 -17.02
CA VAL A 492 -4.36 8.52 -18.07
C VAL A 492 -4.42 9.90 -18.72
N PRO A 493 -5.57 10.39 -19.24
CA PRO A 493 -5.67 11.77 -19.72
C PRO A 493 -5.33 12.80 -18.65
N LEU A 494 -5.76 12.60 -17.40
CA LEU A 494 -5.45 13.52 -16.30
C LEU A 494 -3.93 13.63 -16.07
N PHE A 495 -3.22 12.50 -16.04
CA PHE A 495 -1.78 12.49 -15.94
C PHE A 495 -1.10 13.18 -17.13
N LEU A 496 -1.55 12.88 -18.36
CA LEU A 496 -1.00 13.48 -19.57
C LEU A 496 -1.22 14.99 -19.62
N VAL A 497 -2.39 15.49 -19.20
CA VAL A 497 -2.66 16.93 -19.09
C VAL A 497 -1.69 17.59 -18.13
N LEU A 498 -1.47 17.02 -16.95
CA LEU A 498 -0.50 17.54 -15.97
C LEU A 498 0.93 17.55 -16.53
N TYR A 499 1.33 16.46 -17.19
CA TYR A 499 2.66 16.31 -17.79
C TYR A 499 2.87 17.32 -18.91
N ILE A 500 1.95 17.39 -19.88
CA ILE A 500 2.04 18.28 -21.04
C ILE A 500 1.97 19.75 -20.60
N TYR A 501 1.06 20.09 -19.68
CA TYR A 501 0.95 21.44 -19.13
C TYR A 501 2.29 21.94 -18.59
N TYR A 502 2.92 21.15 -17.71
CA TYR A 502 4.20 21.55 -17.11
C TYR A 502 5.31 21.61 -18.16
N LYS A 503 5.35 20.62 -19.06
CA LYS A 503 6.37 20.52 -20.10
C LYS A 503 6.31 21.69 -21.07
N VAL A 504 5.12 22.12 -21.49
CA VAL A 504 4.94 23.27 -22.40
C VAL A 504 5.23 24.58 -21.68
N LYS A 505 4.71 24.77 -20.47
CA LYS A 505 4.89 26.00 -19.69
C LYS A 505 6.35 26.26 -19.31
N HIS A 506 7.06 25.22 -18.86
CA HIS A 506 8.43 25.32 -18.38
C HIS A 506 9.48 24.85 -19.40
N LYS A 507 9.05 24.43 -20.60
CA LYS A 507 9.90 23.97 -21.72
C LYS A 507 10.92 22.91 -21.29
N THR A 508 10.51 21.99 -20.42
CA THR A 508 11.40 20.97 -19.87
C THR A 508 11.72 19.90 -20.91
N LYS A 509 12.89 19.27 -20.74
CA LYS A 509 13.37 18.20 -21.59
C LYS A 509 13.77 17.00 -20.74
N LEU A 510 13.85 15.84 -21.39
CA LEU A 510 14.46 14.65 -20.81
C LEU A 510 15.92 14.99 -20.47
N ILE A 511 16.32 14.80 -19.22
CA ILE A 511 17.65 15.16 -18.73
C ILE A 511 18.68 14.19 -19.32
N PRO A 512 19.74 14.64 -20.03
CA PRO A 512 20.83 13.77 -20.49
C PRO A 512 21.44 12.96 -19.35
N LEU A 513 21.92 11.74 -19.63
CA LEU A 513 22.38 10.83 -18.55
C LEU A 513 23.58 11.40 -17.78
N GLU A 514 24.41 12.18 -18.46
CA GLU A 514 25.60 12.86 -17.95
C GLU A 514 25.25 14.08 -17.08
N GLU A 515 24.05 14.64 -17.26
CA GLU A 515 23.55 15.82 -16.54
C GLU A 515 22.57 15.47 -15.41
N VAL A 516 22.22 14.18 -15.26
CA VAL A 516 21.35 13.73 -14.18
C VAL A 516 22.02 14.08 -12.86
N ASP A 517 21.33 14.85 -12.02
CA ASP A 517 21.83 15.16 -10.69
C ASP A 517 21.88 13.88 -9.85
N LEU A 518 23.09 13.41 -9.53
CA LEU A 518 23.34 12.27 -8.64
C LEU A 518 23.78 12.72 -7.24
N THR A 519 23.88 14.01 -6.94
CA THR A 519 24.32 14.48 -5.61
C THR A 519 23.48 13.85 -4.49
N PRO A 520 24.09 13.08 -3.57
CA PRO A 520 23.39 12.65 -2.37
C PRO A 520 22.95 13.91 -1.61
N HIS A 521 21.75 13.92 -1.01
CA HIS A 521 21.42 15.00 -0.06
C HIS A 521 22.41 14.88 1.11
N ASP A 522 23.47 15.69 1.07
CA ASP A 522 24.67 15.50 1.89
C ASP A 522 24.39 15.86 3.36
N MET A 523 24.18 14.84 4.18
CA MET A 523 24.01 14.97 5.63
C MET A 523 25.33 15.26 6.37
N ASN A 524 26.48 15.00 5.76
CA ASN A 524 27.77 15.28 6.38
C ASN A 524 28.13 16.77 6.23
N ALA A 525 27.66 17.43 5.18
CA ALA A 525 27.76 18.88 5.01
C ALA A 525 27.01 19.65 6.11
N GLU A 526 25.78 19.26 6.47
CA GLU A 526 25.02 19.90 7.56
C GLU A 526 25.64 19.66 8.95
N LYS A 527 26.19 18.46 9.21
CA LYS A 527 26.92 18.20 10.46
C LYS A 527 28.23 18.96 10.57
N LYS A 528 28.94 19.17 9.46
CA LYS A 528 30.14 20.01 9.42
C LYS A 528 29.80 21.49 9.58
N ALA A 529 28.71 21.96 8.97
CA ALA A 529 28.25 23.34 9.05
C ALA A 529 27.65 23.75 10.42
N LYS A 530 27.20 22.79 11.24
CA LYS A 530 26.79 23.05 12.64
C LYS A 530 27.93 22.88 13.67
N LYS A 531 29.08 22.34 13.26
CA LYS A 531 30.29 22.18 14.10
C LYS A 531 31.41 23.17 13.76
N ALA A 532 31.26 23.91 12.67
CA ALA A 532 32.05 25.09 12.31
C ALA A 532 31.23 26.34 12.69
#